data_AF-A0A3D1VHT2-F1
#
_entry.id   AF-A0A3D1VHT2-F1
#
_cell.length_a   1.000
_cell.length_b   1.000
_cell.length_c   1.000
_cell.angle_alpha   90.00
_cell.angle_beta   90.00
_cell.angle_gamma   90.00
#
_symmetry.space_group_name_H-M   'P 1'
#
loop_
_entity.id
_entity.type
_entity.pdbx_description
1 polymer ?
#
loop_
_entity_poly.entity_id
_entity_poly.type
_entity_poly.pdbx_seq_one_letter_code
_entity_poly.pdbx_strand_id
1 'polypeptide(L)'
;MIYRSKSGGVKRWAKMLTTAVLAFVLAIVVFASTAFAGLLNEYNVDIVVDGVTTTVTTREEKPTEILTNANITLESTDKLDLSGFEAGKGGKIVLDRQHTVNVEVNHTITAYAVYADTVGDALTEAGLALHSADKVNYALTDLVTDGMVIRVNTAFTVTLTADGKTQSFAMVEGTVGDLLDLAKVQLGTNDYAEPSAATSLKAGMKIHVYRVSYKTVTETETLSYKTETKTDSKLTVGKTKVEQQGQNGSADVTYKVKLVNGKEKTRTEEKRVVTKKPVKKIVRTGTKAAGVKANGVKSRGGYSVGQSIRGRYTHYCACAVCNGNSRGITTSGRRIYNGMSNPHYVACNWLPLGSVISVNGTNYTVVDRGGSGLSSQGRIDIFTPEGHAACYRYGTGSCSIKIVRLGW
;
A
#
# COMPACT_ATOMS: atom_id res chain seq x y z
N MET A 1 -68.70 112.80 25.29
CA MET A 1 -67.23 112.61 25.37
C MET A 1 -66.75 112.14 24.00
N ILE A 2 -65.72 112.78 23.47
CA ILE A 2 -65.26 112.75 22.07
C ILE A 2 -64.35 111.53 21.85
N TYR A 3 -64.50 110.79 20.73
CA TYR A 3 -63.33 110.39 19.93
C TYR A 3 -63.71 110.03 18.48
N ARG A 4 -63.31 110.91 17.56
CA ARG A 4 -63.11 110.63 16.13
C ARG A 4 -61.84 109.78 15.96
N SER A 5 -61.81 108.79 15.07
CA SER A 5 -60.58 108.50 14.29
C SER A 5 -60.80 107.60 13.05
N LYS A 6 -60.76 108.26 11.89
CA LYS A 6 -60.19 107.88 10.58
C LYS A 6 -60.39 106.45 10.02
N SER A 7 -61.42 106.32 9.18
CA SER A 7 -61.61 105.30 8.13
C SER A 7 -60.66 105.47 6.91
N GLY A 8 -59.33 105.51 7.14
CA GLY A 8 -58.33 105.78 6.09
C GLY A 8 -57.38 104.64 5.71
N GLY A 9 -57.38 103.51 6.43
CA GLY A 9 -56.32 102.48 6.31
C GLY A 9 -56.59 101.34 5.32
N VAL A 10 -57.84 101.00 5.04
CA VAL A 10 -58.17 99.70 4.41
C VAL A 10 -58.09 99.73 2.86
N LYS A 11 -58.32 100.89 2.22
CA LYS A 11 -58.25 101.01 0.74
C LYS A 11 -56.84 101.05 0.17
N ARG A 12 -55.82 101.39 0.98
CA ARG A 12 -54.41 101.49 0.53
C ARG A 12 -53.70 100.13 0.58
N TRP A 13 -54.09 99.28 1.53
CA TRP A 13 -53.57 97.91 1.68
C TRP A 13 -54.15 96.94 0.65
N ALA A 14 -55.45 97.07 0.33
CA ALA A 14 -56.06 96.26 -0.73
C ALA A 14 -55.44 96.51 -2.12
N LYS A 15 -55.09 97.76 -2.47
CA LYS A 15 -54.42 98.09 -3.73
C LYS A 15 -52.94 97.66 -3.78
N MET A 16 -52.22 97.68 -2.66
CA MET A 16 -50.82 97.18 -2.61
C MET A 16 -50.75 95.65 -2.70
N LEU A 17 -51.69 94.92 -2.06
CA LEU A 17 -51.77 93.46 -2.15
C LEU A 17 -52.18 92.96 -3.55
N THR A 18 -53.15 93.59 -4.21
CA THR A 18 -53.53 93.18 -5.58
C THR A 18 -52.43 93.46 -6.61
N THR A 19 -51.67 94.55 -6.46
CA THR A 19 -50.58 94.89 -7.40
C THR A 19 -49.35 93.99 -7.19
N ALA A 20 -49.06 93.59 -5.95
CA ALA A 20 -48.01 92.63 -5.65
C ALA A 20 -48.34 91.21 -6.11
N VAL A 21 -49.61 90.77 -5.96
CA VAL A 21 -50.05 89.45 -6.45
C VAL A 21 -50.09 89.40 -7.98
N LEU A 22 -50.54 90.46 -8.67
CA LEU A 22 -50.50 90.54 -10.13
C LEU A 22 -49.06 90.59 -10.68
N ALA A 23 -48.15 91.33 -10.04
CA ALA A 23 -46.74 91.36 -10.43
C ALA A 23 -46.03 90.02 -10.17
N PHE A 24 -46.38 89.30 -9.10
CA PHE A 24 -45.84 87.98 -8.79
C PHE A 24 -46.40 86.89 -9.73
N VAL A 25 -47.69 86.97 -10.10
CA VAL A 25 -48.29 86.07 -11.11
C VAL A 25 -47.75 86.36 -12.51
N LEU A 26 -47.55 87.63 -12.91
CA LEU A 26 -46.89 87.96 -14.18
C LEU A 26 -45.40 87.58 -14.19
N ALA A 27 -44.69 87.70 -13.07
CA ALA A 27 -43.31 87.22 -12.96
C ALA A 27 -43.24 85.69 -13.05
N ILE A 28 -44.18 84.95 -12.44
CA ILE A 28 -44.30 83.49 -12.59
C ILE A 28 -44.70 83.08 -14.01
N VAL A 29 -45.59 83.82 -14.69
CA VAL A 29 -45.97 83.54 -16.08
C VAL A 29 -44.85 83.87 -17.06
N VAL A 30 -44.07 84.93 -16.80
CA VAL A 30 -42.87 85.26 -17.59
C VAL A 30 -41.73 84.26 -17.32
N PHE A 31 -41.49 83.85 -16.07
CA PHE A 31 -40.54 82.77 -15.73
C PHE A 31 -40.99 81.40 -16.27
N ALA A 32 -42.28 81.10 -16.24
CA ALA A 32 -42.83 79.88 -16.80
C ALA A 32 -42.77 79.89 -18.34
N SER A 33 -42.91 81.06 -18.98
CA SER A 33 -42.79 81.19 -20.44
C SER A 33 -41.34 81.13 -20.93
N THR A 34 -40.36 81.65 -20.17
CA THR A 34 -38.93 81.51 -20.50
C THR A 34 -38.39 80.12 -20.17
N ALA A 35 -38.93 79.46 -19.14
CA ALA A 35 -38.68 78.03 -18.89
C ALA A 35 -39.34 77.10 -19.92
N PHE A 36 -40.43 77.51 -20.57
CA PHE A 36 -41.07 76.74 -21.64
C PHE A 36 -40.55 77.02 -23.06
N ALA A 37 -39.97 78.20 -23.32
CA ALA A 37 -39.35 78.49 -24.62
C ALA A 37 -38.06 77.68 -24.84
N GLY A 38 -37.36 77.33 -23.75
CA GLY A 38 -36.17 76.50 -23.74
C GLY A 38 -36.44 75.00 -23.62
N LEU A 39 -37.56 74.48 -24.14
CA LEU A 39 -37.86 73.03 -24.20
C LEU A 39 -38.00 72.51 -25.64
N LEU A 40 -37.95 73.40 -26.64
CA LEU A 40 -37.94 72.99 -28.04
C LEU A 40 -36.54 72.44 -28.36
N ASN A 41 -36.48 71.16 -28.74
CA ASN A 41 -35.29 70.39 -29.18
C ASN A 41 -34.42 69.73 -28.08
N GLU A 42 -34.94 69.50 -26.87
CA GLU A 42 -34.31 68.58 -25.92
C GLU A 42 -34.78 67.15 -26.14
N TYR A 43 -33.88 66.19 -25.94
CA TYR A 43 -34.19 64.77 -26.02
C TYR A 43 -33.39 63.98 -24.97
N ASN A 44 -33.87 62.77 -24.65
CA ASN A 44 -33.25 61.92 -23.64
C ASN A 44 -32.30 60.91 -24.27
N VAL A 45 -31.16 60.71 -23.63
CA VAL A 45 -30.16 59.70 -23.99
C VAL A 45 -29.86 58.87 -22.76
N ASP A 46 -30.01 57.56 -22.89
CA ASP A 46 -29.56 56.60 -21.88
C ASP A 46 -28.08 56.33 -22.11
N ILE A 47 -27.25 56.76 -21.17
CA ILE A 47 -25.82 56.46 -21.15
C ILE A 47 -25.62 55.24 -20.26
N VAL A 48 -25.09 54.16 -20.82
CA VAL A 48 -24.74 52.95 -20.08
C VAL A 48 -23.23 52.92 -19.91
N VAL A 49 -22.74 52.96 -18.68
CA VAL A 49 -21.31 52.83 -18.35
C VAL A 49 -21.14 51.63 -17.43
N ASP A 50 -20.35 50.64 -17.84
CA ASP A 50 -20.09 49.41 -17.07
C ASP A 50 -21.40 48.77 -16.53
N GLY A 51 -22.39 48.62 -17.42
CA GLY A 51 -23.73 48.09 -17.11
C GLY A 51 -24.68 49.04 -16.34
N VAL A 52 -24.20 50.19 -15.86
CA VAL A 52 -25.02 51.16 -15.11
C VAL A 52 -25.62 52.20 -16.05
N THR A 53 -26.96 52.30 -16.07
CA THR A 53 -27.68 53.26 -16.93
C THR A 53 -27.95 54.59 -16.21
N THR A 54 -27.56 55.69 -16.85
CA THR A 54 -27.91 57.06 -16.46
C THR A 54 -28.60 57.74 -17.63
N THR A 55 -29.83 58.22 -17.43
CA THR A 55 -30.53 59.02 -18.44
C THR A 55 -30.14 60.49 -18.31
N VAL A 56 -29.72 61.10 -19.41
CA VAL A 56 -29.44 62.54 -19.50
C VAL A 56 -30.39 63.20 -20.50
N THR A 57 -30.84 64.41 -20.18
CA THR A 57 -31.58 65.27 -21.12
C THR A 57 -30.58 66.23 -21.76
N THR A 58 -30.54 66.28 -23.09
CA THR A 58 -29.51 67.01 -23.84
C THR A 58 -30.06 67.65 -25.11
N ARG A 59 -29.31 68.61 -25.65
CA ARG A 59 -29.48 69.24 -26.98
C ARG A 59 -28.34 68.93 -27.93
N GLU A 60 -27.23 68.40 -27.40
CA GLU A 60 -26.03 68.11 -28.18
C GLU A 60 -26.33 67.00 -29.18
N GLU A 61 -25.77 67.07 -30.39
CA GLU A 61 -25.94 66.03 -31.41
C GLU A 61 -24.75 65.04 -31.44
N LYS A 62 -23.61 65.41 -30.85
CA LYS A 62 -22.41 64.57 -30.83
C LYS A 62 -22.34 63.75 -29.54
N PRO A 63 -22.21 62.42 -29.62
CA PRO A 63 -22.05 61.53 -28.47
C PRO A 63 -20.96 61.98 -27.47
N THR A 64 -19.82 62.48 -27.96
CA THR A 64 -18.71 62.93 -27.11
C THR A 64 -19.07 64.18 -26.29
N GLU A 65 -19.86 65.10 -26.85
CA GLU A 65 -20.33 66.30 -26.15
C GLU A 65 -21.38 65.92 -25.10
N ILE A 66 -22.28 64.98 -25.43
CA ILE A 66 -23.27 64.41 -24.50
C ILE A 66 -22.58 63.75 -23.29
N LEU A 67 -21.56 62.91 -23.52
CA LEU A 67 -20.79 62.26 -22.47
C LEU A 67 -20.04 63.27 -21.60
N THR A 68 -19.41 64.29 -22.21
CA THR A 68 -18.71 65.36 -21.48
C THR A 68 -19.66 66.13 -20.56
N ASN A 69 -20.86 66.47 -21.04
CA ASN A 69 -21.90 67.13 -20.25
C ASN A 69 -22.42 66.24 -19.10
N ALA A 70 -22.36 64.93 -19.26
CA ALA A 70 -22.65 63.95 -18.22
C ALA A 70 -21.47 63.75 -17.23
N ASN A 71 -20.39 64.54 -17.34
CA ASN A 71 -19.13 64.39 -16.60
C ASN A 71 -18.42 63.05 -16.84
N ILE A 72 -18.62 62.45 -18.02
CA ILE A 72 -17.96 61.22 -18.45
C ILE A 72 -16.83 61.58 -19.41
N THR A 73 -15.59 61.39 -18.95
CA THR A 73 -14.41 61.52 -19.80
C THR A 73 -14.10 60.17 -20.44
N LEU A 74 -13.91 60.19 -21.76
CA LEU A 74 -13.49 59.03 -22.55
C LEU A 74 -11.98 58.83 -22.46
N GLU A 75 -11.57 57.60 -22.23
CA GLU A 75 -10.19 57.16 -22.29
C GLU A 75 -9.85 56.62 -23.69
N SER A 76 -8.56 56.53 -24.03
CA SER A 76 -8.14 56.04 -25.36
C SER A 76 -8.42 54.56 -25.59
N THR A 77 -8.72 53.82 -24.53
CA THR A 77 -9.01 52.38 -24.51
C THR A 77 -10.50 52.07 -24.45
N ASP A 78 -11.34 53.08 -24.16
CA ASP A 78 -12.78 52.92 -24.05
C ASP A 78 -13.41 52.53 -25.40
N LYS A 79 -14.46 51.71 -25.35
CA LYS A 79 -15.26 51.35 -26.53
C LYS A 79 -16.63 51.98 -26.43
N LEU A 80 -17.05 52.65 -27.50
CA LEU A 80 -18.38 53.21 -27.64
C LEU A 80 -19.21 52.40 -28.63
N ASP A 81 -20.36 51.93 -28.17
CA ASP A 81 -21.45 51.46 -29.04
C ASP A 81 -22.52 52.55 -29.16
N LEU A 82 -22.67 53.04 -30.38
CA LEU A 82 -23.60 54.09 -30.78
C LEU A 82 -24.74 53.57 -31.65
N SER A 83 -24.84 52.25 -31.85
CA SER A 83 -25.85 51.63 -32.72
C SER A 83 -27.29 51.94 -32.28
N GLY A 84 -27.48 52.19 -30.97
CA GLY A 84 -28.74 52.57 -30.36
C GLY A 84 -28.98 54.08 -30.26
N PHE A 85 -28.07 54.93 -30.74
CA PHE A 85 -28.15 56.38 -30.62
C PHE A 85 -28.51 57.04 -31.95
N GLU A 86 -29.47 57.97 -31.92
CA GLU A 86 -29.82 58.83 -33.05
C GLU A 86 -29.82 60.31 -32.63
N ALA A 87 -28.98 61.10 -33.30
CA ALA A 87 -28.84 62.53 -33.03
C ALA A 87 -30.19 63.26 -33.15
N GLY A 88 -30.52 64.10 -32.17
CA GLY A 88 -31.77 64.85 -32.13
C GLY A 88 -33.02 64.03 -31.77
N LYS A 89 -32.92 62.69 -31.68
CA LYS A 89 -34.03 61.80 -31.32
C LYS A 89 -33.80 61.01 -30.04
N GLY A 90 -32.54 60.82 -29.64
CA GLY A 90 -32.17 60.12 -28.41
C GLY A 90 -31.77 58.68 -28.62
N GLY A 91 -32.03 57.87 -27.61
CA GLY A 91 -31.66 56.45 -27.61
C GLY A 91 -30.54 56.15 -26.63
N LYS A 92 -29.68 55.17 -26.96
CA LYS A 92 -28.69 54.60 -26.05
C LYS A 92 -27.27 54.80 -26.55
N ILE A 93 -26.41 55.31 -25.68
CA ILE A 93 -24.96 55.30 -25.82
C ILE A 93 -24.41 54.29 -24.81
N VAL A 94 -23.70 53.27 -25.27
CA VAL A 94 -23.01 52.33 -24.37
C VAL A 94 -21.52 52.62 -24.40
N LEU A 95 -20.94 52.77 -23.22
CA LEU A 95 -19.52 52.99 -22.98
C LEU A 95 -18.98 51.83 -22.16
N ASP A 96 -18.17 50.99 -22.80
CA ASP A 96 -17.46 49.91 -22.12
C ASP A 96 -16.05 50.39 -21.77
N ARG A 97 -15.76 50.49 -20.47
CA ARG A 97 -14.41 50.83 -20.02
C ARG A 97 -13.52 49.61 -20.08
N GLN A 98 -12.27 49.81 -20.48
CA GLN A 98 -11.28 48.75 -20.37
C GLN A 98 -10.81 48.62 -18.93
N HIS A 99 -11.06 47.46 -18.32
CA HIS A 99 -10.53 47.11 -17.01
C HIS A 99 -9.36 46.14 -17.17
N THR A 100 -8.31 46.31 -16.36
CA THR A 100 -7.24 45.33 -16.22
C THR A 100 -7.54 44.40 -15.04
N VAL A 101 -7.84 43.14 -15.30
CA VAL A 101 -8.02 42.12 -14.26
C VAL A 101 -6.80 41.23 -14.14
N ASN A 102 -6.38 40.92 -12.91
CA ASN A 102 -5.29 40.01 -12.60
C ASN A 102 -5.86 38.66 -12.20
N VAL A 103 -5.79 37.67 -13.09
CA VAL A 103 -6.34 36.33 -12.82
C VAL A 103 -5.23 35.40 -12.34
N GLU A 104 -5.36 34.91 -11.11
CA GLU A 104 -4.51 33.88 -10.51
C GLU A 104 -5.13 32.50 -10.74
N VAL A 105 -4.55 31.70 -11.64
CA VAL A 105 -4.95 30.30 -11.86
C VAL A 105 -3.84 29.40 -11.32
N ASN A 106 -4.14 28.59 -10.30
CA ASN A 106 -3.19 27.66 -9.69
C ASN A 106 -1.81 28.31 -9.37
N HIS A 107 -1.84 29.49 -8.74
CA HIS A 107 -0.67 30.31 -8.36
C HIS A 107 0.08 31.00 -9.50
N THR A 108 -0.43 30.95 -10.73
CA THR A 108 0.10 31.73 -11.86
C THR A 108 -0.80 32.92 -12.11
N ILE A 109 -0.26 34.13 -11.96
CA ILE A 109 -1.00 35.38 -12.18
C ILE A 109 -0.77 35.85 -13.61
N THR A 110 -1.86 36.12 -14.34
CA THR A 110 -1.84 36.73 -15.68
C THR A 110 -2.78 37.93 -15.71
N ALA A 111 -2.32 39.06 -16.26
CA ALA A 111 -3.15 40.24 -16.44
C ALA A 111 -3.91 40.16 -17.77
N TYR A 112 -5.19 40.47 -17.74
CA TYR A 112 -6.08 40.52 -18.90
C TYR A 112 -6.73 41.89 -18.99
N ALA A 113 -6.69 42.50 -20.17
CA ALA A 113 -7.50 43.66 -20.47
C ALA A 113 -8.86 43.18 -20.98
N VAL A 114 -9.94 43.55 -20.29
CA VAL A 114 -11.30 43.10 -20.56
C VAL A 114 -12.26 44.28 -20.62
N TYR A 115 -13.37 44.12 -21.33
CA TYR A 115 -14.47 45.08 -21.40
C TYR A 115 -15.73 44.58 -20.69
N ALA A 116 -15.66 43.39 -20.11
CA ALA A 116 -16.76 42.76 -19.41
C ALA A 116 -17.15 43.46 -18.11
N ASP A 117 -18.47 43.57 -17.89
CA ASP A 117 -19.05 44.15 -16.67
C ASP A 117 -18.89 43.25 -15.44
N THR A 118 -18.99 41.93 -15.62
CA THR A 118 -19.02 40.97 -14.51
C THR A 118 -17.81 40.04 -14.48
N VAL A 119 -17.48 39.50 -13.31
CA VAL A 119 -16.37 38.54 -13.13
C VAL A 119 -16.51 37.33 -14.05
N GLY A 120 -17.73 36.79 -14.22
CA GLY A 120 -17.98 35.65 -15.08
C GLY A 120 -17.74 35.96 -16.57
N ASP A 121 -18.18 37.14 -17.01
CA ASP A 121 -17.96 37.61 -18.38
C ASP A 121 -16.48 37.92 -18.63
N ALA A 122 -15.79 38.53 -17.66
CA ALA A 122 -14.36 38.82 -17.75
C ALA A 122 -13.52 37.55 -17.86
N LEU A 123 -13.84 36.51 -17.08
CA LEU A 123 -13.18 35.21 -17.21
C LEU A 123 -13.46 34.57 -18.57
N THR A 124 -14.67 34.71 -19.10
CA THR A 124 -15.05 34.22 -20.44
C THR A 124 -14.30 34.95 -21.54
N GLU A 125 -14.24 36.29 -21.48
CA GLU A 125 -13.49 37.14 -22.42
C GLU A 125 -11.98 36.84 -22.39
N ALA A 126 -11.43 36.58 -21.19
CA ALA A 126 -10.05 36.13 -21.00
C ALA A 126 -9.79 34.69 -21.53
N GLY A 127 -10.81 33.99 -22.02
CA GLY A 127 -10.72 32.62 -22.53
C GLY A 127 -10.61 31.55 -21.44
N LEU A 128 -10.95 31.88 -20.19
CA LEU A 128 -10.87 31.01 -19.03
C LEU A 128 -12.24 30.38 -18.75
N ALA A 129 -12.52 29.26 -19.41
CA ALA A 129 -13.74 28.49 -19.19
C ALA A 129 -13.72 27.80 -17.82
N LEU A 130 -14.66 28.17 -16.94
CA LEU A 130 -14.84 27.55 -15.63
C LEU A 130 -15.61 26.23 -15.73
N HIS A 131 -15.18 25.24 -14.97
CA HIS A 131 -15.96 24.03 -14.70
C HIS A 131 -16.81 24.22 -13.45
N SER A 132 -17.91 23.48 -13.35
CA SER A 132 -18.89 23.62 -12.24
C SER A 132 -18.31 23.38 -10.84
N ALA A 133 -17.15 22.71 -10.74
CA ALA A 133 -16.48 22.43 -9.47
C ALA A 133 -15.37 23.42 -9.13
N ASP A 134 -14.97 24.28 -10.07
CA ASP A 134 -13.96 25.31 -9.85
C ASP A 134 -14.46 26.33 -8.83
N LYS A 135 -13.53 26.97 -8.11
CA LYS A 135 -13.84 27.98 -7.11
C LYS A 135 -13.21 29.30 -7.49
N VAL A 136 -14.03 30.34 -7.45
CA VAL A 136 -13.63 31.73 -7.69
C VAL A 136 -13.81 32.50 -6.38
N ASN A 137 -12.89 33.41 -6.06
CA ASN A 137 -12.96 34.22 -4.84
C ASN A 137 -14.07 35.30 -4.86
N TYR A 138 -14.60 35.62 -6.03
CA TYR A 138 -15.72 36.54 -6.25
C TYR A 138 -16.94 35.80 -6.79
N ALA A 139 -18.14 36.35 -6.59
CA ALA A 139 -19.31 35.86 -7.31
C ALA A 139 -19.16 36.19 -8.80
N LEU A 140 -19.64 35.30 -9.67
CA LEU A 140 -19.55 35.51 -11.12
C LEU A 140 -20.35 36.73 -11.60
N THR A 141 -21.29 37.21 -10.78
CA THR A 141 -22.12 38.40 -11.03
C THR A 141 -21.54 39.68 -10.42
N ASP A 142 -20.44 39.60 -9.67
CA ASP A 142 -19.81 40.80 -9.11
C ASP A 142 -19.26 41.66 -10.25
N LEU A 143 -19.38 42.98 -10.11
CA LEU A 143 -18.87 43.92 -11.08
C LEU A 143 -17.34 43.94 -11.08
N VAL A 144 -16.76 44.05 -12.26
CA VAL A 144 -15.32 44.15 -12.48
C VAL A 144 -14.86 45.59 -12.23
N THR A 145 -13.69 45.73 -11.62
CA THR A 145 -13.01 47.02 -11.46
C THR A 145 -11.56 46.90 -11.90
N ASP A 146 -10.97 48.00 -12.35
CA ASP A 146 -9.55 48.03 -12.73
C ASP A 146 -8.63 47.57 -11.58
N GLY A 147 -7.65 46.74 -11.92
CA GLY A 147 -6.70 46.12 -10.98
C GLY A 147 -7.24 44.92 -10.19
N MET A 148 -8.51 44.52 -10.34
CA MET A 148 -9.14 43.45 -9.57
C MET A 148 -8.36 42.12 -9.65
N VAL A 149 -8.18 41.44 -8.52
CA VAL A 149 -7.43 40.16 -8.44
C VAL A 149 -8.36 38.97 -8.30
N ILE A 150 -8.69 38.33 -9.42
CA ILE A 150 -9.59 37.18 -9.49
C ILE A 150 -8.77 35.91 -9.29
N ARG A 151 -9.07 35.12 -8.26
CA ARG A 151 -8.41 33.83 -8.00
C ARG A 151 -9.32 32.70 -8.42
N VAL A 152 -8.81 31.84 -9.29
CA VAL A 152 -9.49 30.65 -9.78
C VAL A 152 -8.73 29.41 -9.33
N ASN A 153 -9.34 28.64 -8.44
CA ASN A 153 -8.82 27.35 -8.03
C ASN A 153 -9.55 26.26 -8.83
N THR A 154 -8.84 25.67 -9.79
CA THR A 154 -9.42 24.64 -10.67
C THR A 154 -9.57 23.33 -9.92
N ALA A 155 -10.75 22.72 -10.00
CA ALA A 155 -10.98 21.41 -9.45
C ALA A 155 -10.24 20.34 -10.25
N PHE A 156 -9.74 19.34 -9.55
CA PHE A 156 -9.17 18.14 -10.12
C PHE A 156 -9.94 16.91 -9.67
N THR A 157 -9.92 15.86 -10.49
CA THR A 157 -10.60 14.61 -10.18
C THR A 157 -9.72 13.68 -9.37
N VAL A 158 -10.29 13.08 -8.32
CA VAL A 158 -9.72 11.95 -7.57
C VAL A 158 -10.70 10.78 -7.57
N THR A 159 -10.19 9.57 -7.36
CA THR A 159 -11.01 8.35 -7.36
C THR A 159 -10.91 7.65 -6.01
N LEU A 160 -12.04 7.37 -5.37
CA LEU A 160 -12.12 6.62 -4.12
C LEU A 160 -12.71 5.24 -4.39
N THR A 161 -12.01 4.21 -3.94
CA THR A 161 -12.53 2.84 -3.88
C THR A 161 -12.72 2.41 -2.43
N ALA A 162 -13.96 2.20 -2.02
CA ALA A 162 -14.33 1.76 -0.69
C ALA A 162 -15.45 0.72 -0.77
N ASP A 163 -15.37 -0.33 0.06
CA ASP A 163 -16.41 -1.35 0.19
C ASP A 163 -16.85 -1.96 -1.16
N GLY A 164 -15.88 -2.17 -2.07
CA GLY A 164 -16.09 -2.75 -3.39
C GLY A 164 -16.67 -1.79 -4.45
N LYS A 165 -16.91 -0.52 -4.11
CA LYS A 165 -17.40 0.51 -5.04
C LYS A 165 -16.32 1.53 -5.34
N THR A 166 -16.26 1.98 -6.58
CA THR A 166 -15.34 3.03 -7.04
C THR A 166 -16.15 4.24 -7.51
N GLN A 167 -15.81 5.42 -7.01
CA GLN A 167 -16.46 6.69 -7.36
C GLN A 167 -15.43 7.79 -7.59
N SER A 168 -15.76 8.74 -8.46
CA SER A 168 -14.92 9.91 -8.74
C SER A 168 -15.48 11.16 -8.09
N PHE A 169 -14.58 11.98 -7.55
CA PHE A 169 -14.91 13.23 -6.87
C PHE A 169 -14.09 14.36 -7.46
N ALA A 170 -14.73 15.52 -7.65
CA ALA A 170 -14.03 16.76 -7.99
C ALA A 170 -13.64 17.47 -6.70
N MET A 171 -12.35 17.74 -6.55
CA MET A 171 -11.75 18.37 -5.37
C MET A 171 -10.90 19.55 -5.83
N VAL A 172 -10.93 20.64 -5.07
CA VAL A 172 -10.09 21.82 -5.36
C VAL A 172 -8.80 21.77 -4.57
N GLU A 173 -8.89 21.30 -3.34
CA GLU A 173 -7.79 21.14 -2.39
C GLU A 173 -8.20 20.12 -1.32
N GLY A 174 -7.36 19.94 -0.30
CA GLY A 174 -7.62 19.08 0.85
C GLY A 174 -6.82 17.78 0.84
N THR A 175 -7.19 16.91 1.77
CA THR A 175 -6.52 15.63 2.08
C THR A 175 -7.41 14.44 1.75
N VAL A 176 -6.83 13.24 1.78
CA VAL A 176 -7.61 11.99 1.69
C VAL A 176 -8.70 11.93 2.76
N GLY A 177 -8.45 12.45 3.97
CA GLY A 177 -9.45 12.55 5.04
C GLY A 177 -10.65 13.40 4.64
N ASP A 178 -10.40 14.58 4.06
CA ASP A 178 -11.48 15.48 3.61
C ASP A 178 -12.33 14.82 2.49
N LEU A 179 -11.69 14.08 1.60
CA LEU A 179 -12.39 13.28 0.58
C LEU A 179 -13.26 12.19 1.22
N LEU A 180 -12.77 11.50 2.24
CA LEU A 180 -13.54 10.47 2.95
C LEU A 180 -14.77 11.07 3.64
N ASP A 181 -14.64 12.26 4.24
CA ASP A 181 -15.74 12.99 4.88
C ASP A 181 -16.79 13.48 3.86
N LEU A 182 -16.33 13.93 2.68
CA LEU A 182 -17.20 14.28 1.55
C LEU A 182 -17.96 13.04 1.06
N ALA A 183 -17.25 11.93 0.87
CA ALA A 183 -17.81 10.65 0.43
C ALA A 183 -18.65 9.93 1.50
N LYS A 184 -18.72 10.47 2.73
CA LYS A 184 -19.39 9.88 3.89
C LYS A 184 -18.87 8.47 4.22
N VAL A 185 -17.57 8.26 4.03
CA VAL A 185 -16.87 7.01 4.35
C VAL A 185 -16.09 7.18 5.65
N GLN A 186 -16.58 6.59 6.73
CA GLN A 186 -15.88 6.58 8.01
C GLN A 186 -14.94 5.38 8.12
N LEU A 187 -13.71 5.61 8.58
CA LEU A 187 -12.76 4.55 8.91
C LEU A 187 -13.04 4.02 10.32
N GLY A 188 -13.16 2.69 10.46
CA GLY A 188 -13.15 2.06 11.78
C GLY A 188 -11.78 2.15 12.45
N THR A 189 -11.70 1.80 13.73
CA THR A 189 -10.48 1.93 14.56
C THR A 189 -9.22 1.30 13.95
N ASN A 190 -9.38 0.22 13.19
CA ASN A 190 -8.26 -0.49 12.56
C ASN A 190 -8.21 -0.31 11.02
N ASP A 191 -9.22 0.35 10.45
CA ASP A 191 -9.29 0.58 9.01
C ASP A 191 -8.29 1.66 8.62
N TYR A 192 -7.92 1.68 7.34
CA TYR A 192 -7.03 2.69 6.81
C TYR A 192 -7.31 2.96 5.34
N ALA A 193 -6.88 4.12 4.88
CA ALA A 193 -6.83 4.45 3.46
C ALA A 193 -5.40 4.40 2.94
N GLU A 194 -5.23 4.06 1.67
CA GLU A 194 -3.99 4.27 0.93
C GLU A 194 -4.28 5.14 -0.31
N PRO A 195 -3.59 6.29 -0.45
CA PRO A 195 -2.70 6.92 0.53
C PRO A 195 -3.39 7.29 1.85
N SER A 196 -2.61 7.58 2.89
CA SER A 196 -3.14 7.80 4.24
C SER A 196 -4.08 9.01 4.30
N ALA A 197 -4.99 9.03 5.26
CA ALA A 197 -5.96 10.13 5.44
C ALA A 197 -5.32 11.52 5.51
N ALA A 198 -4.10 11.65 6.04
CA ALA A 198 -3.39 12.92 6.13
C ALA A 198 -2.71 13.36 4.82
N THR A 199 -2.72 12.54 3.77
CA THR A 199 -2.03 12.84 2.52
C THR A 199 -2.80 13.90 1.73
N SER A 200 -2.13 14.98 1.30
CA SER A 200 -2.72 15.98 0.40
C SER A 200 -3.10 15.37 -0.95
N LEU A 201 -4.28 15.76 -1.45
CA LEU A 201 -4.82 15.26 -2.71
C LEU A 201 -4.07 15.85 -3.91
N LYS A 202 -4.07 15.08 -5.00
CA LYS A 202 -3.49 15.48 -6.29
C LYS A 202 -4.41 15.04 -7.43
N ALA A 203 -4.31 15.71 -8.57
CA ALA A 203 -5.05 15.35 -9.78
C ALA A 203 -4.83 13.87 -10.16
N GLY A 204 -5.91 13.16 -10.46
CA GLY A 204 -5.91 11.76 -10.87
C GLY A 204 -5.59 10.75 -9.76
N MET A 205 -5.45 11.19 -8.50
CA MET A 205 -5.09 10.32 -7.39
C MET A 205 -6.15 9.23 -7.17
N LYS A 206 -5.67 8.01 -6.94
CA LYS A 206 -6.51 6.84 -6.61
C LYS A 206 -6.32 6.51 -5.14
N ILE A 207 -7.43 6.46 -4.41
CA ILE A 207 -7.51 6.21 -2.98
C ILE A 207 -8.26 4.90 -2.78
N HIS A 208 -7.73 4.03 -1.94
CA HIS A 208 -8.36 2.77 -1.55
C HIS A 208 -8.58 2.72 -0.04
N VAL A 209 -9.78 2.33 0.38
CA VAL A 209 -10.09 2.04 1.78
C VAL A 209 -9.97 0.54 2.03
N TYR A 210 -9.30 0.19 3.12
CA TYR A 210 -9.09 -1.18 3.57
C TYR A 210 -9.76 -1.40 4.91
N ARG A 211 -10.77 -2.29 4.93
CA ARG A 211 -11.50 -2.69 6.13
C ARG A 211 -10.74 -3.77 6.88
N VAL A 212 -10.44 -3.55 8.16
CA VAL A 212 -9.67 -4.46 9.00
C VAL A 212 -10.55 -5.01 10.11
N SER A 213 -10.67 -6.34 10.14
CA SER A 213 -11.38 -7.05 11.21
C SER A 213 -10.52 -8.19 11.77
N TYR A 214 -10.83 -8.62 12.99
CA TYR A 214 -10.17 -9.75 13.62
C TYR A 214 -11.18 -10.86 13.91
N LYS A 215 -10.75 -12.11 13.72
CA LYS A 215 -11.53 -13.29 14.10
C LYS A 215 -10.66 -14.24 14.90
N THR A 216 -11.24 -14.84 15.93
CA THR A 216 -10.61 -15.94 16.65
C THR A 216 -11.01 -17.27 16.02
N VAL A 217 -10.02 -18.11 15.70
CA VAL A 217 -10.23 -19.44 15.11
C VAL A 217 -9.47 -20.47 15.94
N THR A 218 -10.11 -21.56 16.31
CA THR A 218 -9.46 -22.70 16.97
C THR A 218 -9.35 -23.85 15.99
N GLU A 219 -8.13 -24.36 15.80
CA GLU A 219 -7.82 -25.49 14.92
C GLU A 219 -7.11 -26.59 15.72
N THR A 220 -7.39 -27.86 15.42
CA THR A 220 -6.69 -28.99 16.03
C THR A 220 -5.44 -29.31 15.21
N GLU A 221 -4.27 -29.10 15.79
CA GLU A 221 -2.98 -29.44 15.21
C GLU A 221 -2.47 -30.80 15.69
N THR A 222 -1.75 -31.50 14.81
CA THR A 222 -1.10 -32.78 15.14
C THR A 222 0.25 -32.54 15.82
N LEU A 223 0.47 -33.18 16.96
CA LEU A 223 1.78 -33.21 17.64
C LEU A 223 2.52 -34.50 17.29
N SER A 224 3.56 -34.41 16.46
CA SER A 224 4.33 -35.58 16.05
C SER A 224 5.01 -36.28 17.23
N TYR A 225 4.95 -37.61 17.26
CA TYR A 225 5.71 -38.40 18.24
C TYR A 225 7.20 -38.49 17.89
N LYS A 226 8.03 -38.67 18.92
CA LYS A 226 9.47 -38.96 18.77
C LYS A 226 9.73 -40.47 18.84
N THR A 227 10.79 -40.94 18.19
CA THR A 227 11.27 -42.33 18.30
C THR A 227 12.51 -42.39 19.19
N GLU A 228 12.48 -43.27 20.19
CA GLU A 228 13.59 -43.56 21.09
C GLU A 228 14.11 -44.98 20.81
N THR A 229 15.42 -45.12 20.66
CA THR A 229 16.07 -46.42 20.44
C THR A 229 16.80 -46.86 21.70
N LYS A 230 16.55 -48.10 22.15
CA LYS A 230 17.19 -48.71 23.32
C LYS A 230 17.89 -49.99 22.91
N THR A 231 19.06 -50.28 23.48
CA THR A 231 19.75 -51.56 23.23
C THR A 231 19.10 -52.70 24.02
N ASP A 232 19.23 -53.93 23.51
CA ASP A 232 18.75 -55.16 24.13
C ASP A 232 19.75 -56.30 23.92
N SER A 233 20.38 -56.75 25.01
CA SER A 233 21.37 -57.83 25.02
C SER A 233 20.78 -59.22 24.84
N LYS A 234 19.45 -59.37 24.82
CA LYS A 234 18.77 -60.64 24.53
C LYS A 234 18.50 -60.82 23.03
N LEU A 235 18.37 -59.70 22.29
CA LEU A 235 18.15 -59.70 20.85
C LEU A 235 19.48 -59.79 20.10
N THR A 236 19.52 -60.58 19.03
CA THR A 236 20.71 -60.67 18.18
C THR A 236 20.97 -59.38 17.41
N VAL A 237 22.25 -59.05 17.20
CA VAL A 237 22.65 -57.91 16.37
C VAL A 237 21.95 -57.96 15.01
N GLY A 238 21.45 -56.80 14.56
CA GLY A 238 20.67 -56.65 13.33
C GLY A 238 19.18 -56.96 13.48
N LYS A 239 18.72 -57.48 14.62
CA LYS A 239 17.29 -57.62 14.93
C LYS A 239 16.78 -56.41 15.71
N THR A 240 15.58 -55.98 15.38
CA THR A 240 14.86 -54.93 16.11
C THR A 240 13.52 -55.44 16.60
N LYS A 241 13.07 -54.95 17.76
CA LYS A 241 11.74 -55.20 18.27
C LYS A 241 11.11 -53.87 18.70
N VAL A 242 9.90 -53.59 18.23
CA VAL A 242 9.14 -52.44 18.76
C VAL A 242 8.63 -52.81 20.14
N GLU A 243 9.08 -52.08 21.16
CA GLU A 243 8.61 -52.24 22.55
C GLU A 243 7.32 -51.45 22.77
N GLN A 244 7.23 -50.25 22.19
CA GLN A 244 6.06 -49.38 22.29
C GLN A 244 5.82 -48.70 20.94
N GLN A 245 4.59 -48.76 20.44
CA GLN A 245 4.19 -48.02 19.24
C GLN A 245 4.08 -46.53 19.56
N GLY A 246 4.54 -45.70 18.62
CA GLY A 246 4.36 -44.25 18.72
C GLY A 246 2.94 -43.86 18.34
N GLN A 247 2.40 -42.83 18.98
CA GLN A 247 1.12 -42.24 18.61
C GLN A 247 1.25 -40.73 18.63
N ASN A 248 0.80 -40.07 17.55
CA ASN A 248 0.75 -38.62 17.53
C ASN A 248 -0.21 -38.11 18.61
N GLY A 249 0.16 -36.98 19.19
CA GLY A 249 -0.71 -36.19 20.02
C GLY A 249 -1.52 -35.19 19.20
N SER A 250 -2.28 -34.38 19.89
CA SER A 250 -3.04 -33.26 19.33
C SER A 250 -3.01 -32.07 20.28
N ALA A 251 -3.10 -30.87 19.72
CA ALA A 251 -3.32 -29.65 20.48
C ALA A 251 -4.38 -28.82 19.78
N ASP A 252 -5.29 -28.24 20.56
CA ASP A 252 -6.17 -27.20 20.05
C ASP A 252 -5.43 -25.86 20.15
N VAL A 253 -5.29 -25.19 19.01
CA VAL A 253 -4.54 -23.95 18.87
C VAL A 253 -5.50 -22.85 18.46
N THR A 254 -5.57 -21.82 19.29
CA THR A 254 -6.41 -20.65 19.05
C THR A 254 -5.56 -19.55 18.43
N TYR A 255 -5.97 -19.11 17.24
CA TYR A 255 -5.36 -18.03 16.49
C TYR A 255 -6.25 -16.80 16.49
N LYS A 256 -5.62 -15.63 16.61
CA LYS A 256 -6.22 -14.37 16.18
C LYS A 256 -5.83 -14.10 14.74
N VAL A 257 -6.82 -14.11 13.87
CA VAL A 257 -6.68 -13.93 12.42
C VAL A 257 -7.03 -12.49 12.06
N LYS A 258 -6.10 -11.77 11.45
CA LYS A 258 -6.32 -10.43 10.87
C LYS A 258 -6.84 -10.60 9.45
N LEU A 259 -8.00 -10.02 9.18
CA LEU A 259 -8.64 -9.98 7.88
C LEU A 259 -8.55 -8.55 7.33
N VAL A 260 -8.18 -8.41 6.05
CA VAL A 260 -8.20 -7.14 5.31
C VAL A 260 -9.15 -7.32 4.12
N ASN A 261 -10.21 -6.51 4.04
CA ASN A 261 -11.30 -6.66 3.07
C ASN A 261 -11.87 -8.10 3.03
N GLY A 262 -12.04 -8.70 4.22
CA GLY A 262 -12.54 -10.06 4.39
C GLY A 262 -11.54 -11.18 4.06
N LYS A 263 -10.34 -10.87 3.59
CA LYS A 263 -9.30 -11.87 3.26
C LYS A 263 -8.26 -11.97 4.37
N GLU A 264 -7.87 -13.19 4.73
CA GLU A 264 -6.83 -13.42 5.73
C GLU A 264 -5.49 -12.84 5.28
N LYS A 265 -4.88 -12.04 6.15
CA LYS A 265 -3.56 -11.43 5.91
C LYS A 265 -2.49 -12.02 6.81
N THR A 266 -2.80 -12.19 8.09
CA THR A 266 -1.88 -12.75 9.09
C THR A 266 -2.67 -13.49 10.16
N ARG A 267 -2.07 -14.52 10.76
CA ARG A 267 -2.58 -15.19 11.96
C ARG A 267 -1.50 -15.25 13.03
N THR A 268 -1.89 -15.08 14.30
CA THR A 268 -1.00 -15.15 15.46
C THR A 268 -1.55 -16.16 16.46
N GLU A 269 -0.73 -17.10 16.93
CA GLU A 269 -1.09 -18.04 18.00
C GLU A 269 -1.26 -17.27 19.31
N GLU A 270 -2.44 -17.34 19.92
CA GLU A 270 -2.71 -16.73 21.23
C GLU A 270 -2.67 -17.77 22.35
N LYS A 271 -3.10 -19.01 22.04
CA LYS A 271 -3.23 -20.07 23.04
C LYS A 271 -3.07 -21.43 22.40
N ARG A 272 -2.38 -22.33 23.10
CA ARG A 272 -2.26 -23.74 22.75
C ARG A 272 -2.61 -24.61 23.94
N VAL A 273 -3.52 -25.55 23.74
CA VAL A 273 -3.92 -26.53 24.74
C VAL A 273 -3.64 -27.93 24.20
N VAL A 274 -2.69 -28.64 24.81
CA VAL A 274 -2.41 -30.03 24.44
C VAL A 274 -3.57 -30.90 24.90
N THR A 275 -4.38 -31.38 23.96
CA THR A 275 -5.53 -32.25 24.22
C THR A 275 -5.11 -33.72 24.33
N LYS A 276 -4.09 -34.13 23.58
CA LYS A 276 -3.49 -35.47 23.68
C LYS A 276 -1.98 -35.37 23.59
N LYS A 277 -1.26 -35.85 24.61
CA LYS A 277 0.21 -35.88 24.58
C LYS A 277 0.70 -36.94 23.57
N PRO A 278 1.71 -36.66 22.73
CA PRO A 278 2.29 -37.67 21.86
C PRO A 278 2.94 -38.78 22.68
N VAL A 279 2.72 -40.03 22.25
CA VAL A 279 3.33 -41.22 22.84
C VAL A 279 4.55 -41.58 22.02
N LYS A 280 5.73 -41.62 22.63
CA LYS A 280 6.97 -41.98 21.94
C LYS A 280 6.93 -43.41 21.40
N LYS A 281 7.53 -43.63 20.22
CA LYS A 281 7.82 -44.97 19.71
C LYS A 281 9.11 -45.47 20.36
N ILE A 282 9.12 -46.65 20.96
CA ILE A 282 10.33 -47.24 21.54
C ILE A 282 10.73 -48.46 20.72
N VAL A 283 11.94 -48.43 20.17
CA VAL A 283 12.50 -49.54 19.38
C VAL A 283 13.71 -50.12 20.12
N ARG A 284 13.66 -51.42 20.41
CA ARG A 284 14.78 -52.19 20.96
C ARG A 284 15.66 -52.70 19.83
N THR A 285 16.98 -52.48 19.90
CA THR A 285 17.96 -52.97 18.94
C THR A 285 18.87 -54.01 19.60
N GLY A 286 19.06 -55.15 18.92
CA GLY A 286 19.83 -56.25 19.48
C GLY A 286 21.33 -56.01 19.57
N THR A 287 21.94 -56.45 20.67
CA THR A 287 23.40 -56.42 20.89
C THR A 287 24.00 -57.81 21.16
N LYS A 288 23.20 -58.88 21.14
CA LYS A 288 23.68 -60.26 21.31
C LYS A 288 24.40 -60.77 20.06
N ALA A 289 25.61 -61.28 20.22
CA ALA A 289 26.34 -61.92 19.14
C ALA A 289 25.57 -63.14 18.60
N ALA A 290 25.49 -63.30 17.27
CA ALA A 290 24.90 -64.48 16.65
C ALA A 290 25.74 -65.73 16.94
N GLY A 291 25.11 -66.86 17.28
CA GLY A 291 25.82 -68.12 17.57
C GLY A 291 26.68 -68.58 16.39
N VAL A 292 27.92 -69.01 16.66
CA VAL A 292 28.84 -69.52 15.63
C VAL A 292 28.93 -71.04 15.78
N LYS A 293 28.65 -71.79 14.70
CA LYS A 293 28.86 -73.25 14.69
C LYS A 293 30.36 -73.54 14.74
N ALA A 294 30.81 -74.30 15.75
CA ALA A 294 32.20 -74.72 15.86
C ALA A 294 32.59 -75.65 14.69
N ASN A 295 33.84 -75.60 14.27
CA ASN A 295 34.42 -76.44 13.21
C ASN A 295 35.57 -77.32 13.71
N GLY A 296 35.68 -77.54 15.03
CA GLY A 296 36.69 -78.41 15.64
C GLY A 296 38.11 -77.81 15.75
N VAL A 297 38.43 -76.73 15.02
CA VAL A 297 39.75 -76.08 15.09
C VAL A 297 39.88 -75.27 16.39
N LYS A 298 40.74 -75.71 17.31
CA LYS A 298 40.97 -75.06 18.62
C LYS A 298 42.08 -74.01 18.57
N SER A 299 43.15 -74.26 17.82
CA SER A 299 44.27 -73.35 17.63
C SER A 299 44.83 -73.45 16.21
N ARG A 300 45.35 -72.33 15.68
CA ARG A 300 45.99 -72.26 14.36
C ARG A 300 46.80 -70.98 14.20
N GLY A 301 47.98 -71.08 13.60
CA GLY A 301 48.81 -69.92 13.27
C GLY A 301 49.17 -69.05 14.48
N GLY A 302 49.37 -69.65 15.67
CA GLY A 302 49.65 -68.93 16.91
C GLY A 302 48.42 -68.37 17.65
N TYR A 303 47.21 -68.59 17.13
CA TYR A 303 45.97 -68.10 17.73
C TYR A 303 45.10 -69.23 18.26
N SER A 304 44.30 -68.94 19.29
CA SER A 304 43.37 -69.89 19.90
C SER A 304 41.93 -69.34 19.92
N VAL A 305 40.95 -70.24 19.76
CA VAL A 305 39.54 -69.87 19.97
C VAL A 305 39.34 -69.40 21.41
N GLY A 306 38.63 -68.29 21.58
CA GLY A 306 38.41 -67.62 22.86
C GLY A 306 39.41 -66.50 23.17
N GLN A 307 40.57 -66.48 22.50
CA GLN A 307 41.58 -65.42 22.66
C GLN A 307 41.00 -64.05 22.32
N SER A 308 41.28 -63.06 23.16
CA SER A 308 40.89 -61.67 22.94
C SER A 308 42.12 -60.82 22.69
N ILE A 309 42.07 -60.00 21.63
CA ILE A 309 43.16 -59.15 21.17
C ILE A 309 42.64 -57.72 21.18
N ARG A 310 43.36 -56.82 21.86
CA ARG A 310 43.06 -55.38 21.78
C ARG A 310 43.51 -54.87 20.41
N GLY A 311 42.64 -54.13 19.74
CA GLY A 311 42.83 -53.78 18.35
C GLY A 311 42.24 -52.44 17.95
N ARG A 312 42.29 -52.17 16.65
CA ARG A 312 41.65 -51.04 15.98
C ARG A 312 40.86 -51.54 14.79
N TYR A 313 39.74 -50.89 14.50
CA TYR A 313 38.98 -51.13 13.29
C TYR A 313 38.98 -49.90 12.38
N THR A 314 38.94 -50.16 11.09
CA THR A 314 38.61 -49.21 10.02
C THR A 314 37.43 -49.75 9.21
N HIS A 315 36.85 -48.97 8.32
CA HIS A 315 35.69 -49.38 7.52
C HIS A 315 36.00 -49.34 6.02
N TYR A 316 35.46 -50.30 5.27
CA TYR A 316 35.56 -50.34 3.81
C TYR A 316 34.21 -50.70 3.18
N CYS A 317 34.00 -50.32 1.92
CA CYS A 317 32.80 -50.68 1.16
C CYS A 317 33.16 -51.39 -0.15
N ALA A 318 32.17 -51.78 -0.93
CA ALA A 318 32.37 -52.55 -2.15
C ALA A 318 32.80 -51.70 -3.36
N CYS A 319 33.02 -50.40 -3.18
CA CYS A 319 33.47 -49.53 -4.27
C CYS A 319 34.89 -49.93 -4.72
N ALA A 320 35.22 -49.65 -6.00
CA ALA A 320 36.51 -50.04 -6.58
C ALA A 320 37.71 -49.47 -5.80
N VAL A 321 37.55 -48.28 -5.21
CA VAL A 321 38.59 -47.61 -4.41
C VAL A 321 38.86 -48.35 -3.10
N CYS A 322 37.81 -48.78 -2.38
CA CYS A 322 37.95 -49.45 -1.09
C CYS A 322 38.29 -50.94 -1.22
N ASN A 323 37.69 -51.63 -2.19
CA ASN A 323 37.83 -53.08 -2.36
C ASN A 323 39.00 -53.46 -3.29
N GLY A 324 39.64 -52.48 -3.94
CA GLY A 324 40.75 -52.71 -4.87
C GLY A 324 40.34 -53.43 -6.17
N ASN A 325 39.05 -53.68 -6.39
CA ASN A 325 38.50 -54.20 -7.63
C ASN A 325 37.05 -53.77 -7.84
N SER A 326 36.62 -53.70 -9.10
CA SER A 326 35.25 -53.31 -9.48
C SER A 326 34.23 -54.44 -9.41
N ARG A 327 34.67 -55.69 -9.19
CA ARG A 327 33.79 -56.88 -9.21
C ARG A 327 33.16 -57.17 -7.85
N GLY A 328 33.68 -56.55 -6.78
CA GLY A 328 33.22 -56.79 -5.42
C GLY A 328 33.56 -58.20 -4.93
N ILE A 329 34.61 -58.84 -5.45
CA ILE A 329 35.00 -60.20 -5.04
C ILE A 329 36.10 -60.10 -4.01
N THR A 330 35.91 -60.72 -2.85
CA THR A 330 36.87 -60.75 -1.75
C THR A 330 37.87 -61.90 -1.94
N THR A 331 38.97 -61.93 -1.16
CA THR A 331 39.97 -63.02 -1.26
C THR A 331 39.39 -64.42 -1.03
N SER A 332 38.37 -64.56 -0.19
CA SER A 332 37.68 -65.86 0.00
C SER A 332 36.74 -66.25 -1.14
N GLY A 333 36.65 -65.44 -2.21
CA GLY A 333 35.76 -65.65 -3.34
C GLY A 333 34.31 -65.17 -3.10
N ARG A 334 34.02 -64.56 -1.96
CA ARG A 334 32.68 -64.04 -1.67
C ARG A 334 32.45 -62.73 -2.42
N ARG A 335 31.26 -62.58 -2.98
CA ARG A 335 30.82 -61.30 -3.54
C ARG A 335 30.28 -60.40 -2.43
N ILE A 336 30.70 -59.14 -2.43
CA ILE A 336 30.20 -58.03 -1.60
C ILE A 336 29.66 -56.93 -2.50
N TYR A 337 28.62 -56.22 -2.06
CA TYR A 337 28.03 -55.08 -2.79
C TYR A 337 27.40 -54.10 -1.81
N ASN A 338 27.33 -52.82 -2.19
CA ASN A 338 26.67 -51.81 -1.38
C ASN A 338 25.15 -52.06 -1.37
N GLY A 339 24.50 -51.93 -0.21
CA GLY A 339 23.12 -52.31 0.04
C GLY A 339 22.92 -53.78 0.40
N MET A 340 24.01 -54.56 0.53
CA MET A 340 23.91 -55.96 0.96
C MET A 340 23.27 -56.06 2.35
N SER A 341 22.27 -56.93 2.47
CA SER A 341 21.59 -57.20 3.74
C SER A 341 22.44 -58.12 4.63
N ASN A 342 22.75 -57.67 5.85
CA ASN A 342 23.46 -58.43 6.90
C ASN A 342 24.87 -58.99 6.61
N PRO A 343 25.80 -58.25 5.96
CA PRO A 343 27.14 -58.76 5.74
C PRO A 343 28.05 -58.45 6.93
N HIS A 344 28.06 -59.35 7.91
CA HIS A 344 29.08 -59.30 8.96
C HIS A 344 30.39 -59.87 8.42
N TYR A 345 31.05 -59.09 7.56
CA TYR A 345 32.32 -59.41 6.91
C TYR A 345 33.42 -58.45 7.35
N VAL A 346 34.64 -58.98 7.36
CA VAL A 346 35.82 -58.21 7.75
C VAL A 346 37.00 -58.61 6.86
N ALA A 347 37.84 -57.64 6.53
CA ALA A 347 39.16 -57.87 5.98
C ALA A 347 40.17 -58.00 7.13
N CYS A 348 40.94 -59.07 7.11
CA CYS A 348 41.95 -59.37 8.13
C CYS A 348 43.03 -60.27 7.50
N ASN A 349 44.28 -59.83 7.57
CA ASN A 349 45.41 -60.57 7.00
C ASN A 349 46.14 -61.47 8.01
N TRP A 350 45.89 -61.30 9.32
CA TRP A 350 46.57 -62.03 10.39
C TRP A 350 45.78 -63.22 10.95
N LEU A 351 44.49 -63.37 10.60
CA LEU A 351 43.70 -64.58 10.89
C LEU A 351 43.44 -65.40 9.62
N PRO A 352 43.28 -66.73 9.70
CA PRO A 352 42.84 -67.52 8.56
C PRO A 352 41.51 -67.03 7.97
N LEU A 353 41.36 -67.08 6.64
CA LEU A 353 40.07 -66.84 6.00
C LEU A 353 39.01 -67.79 6.56
N GLY A 354 37.77 -67.31 6.69
CA GLY A 354 36.66 -68.06 7.27
C GLY A 354 36.65 -68.10 8.80
N SER A 355 37.67 -67.54 9.48
CA SER A 355 37.61 -67.28 10.92
C SER A 355 36.44 -66.34 11.25
N VAL A 356 35.86 -66.48 12.43
CA VAL A 356 34.84 -65.58 12.95
C VAL A 356 35.38 -64.89 14.18
N ILE A 357 35.29 -63.57 14.20
CA ILE A 357 35.71 -62.71 15.31
C ILE A 357 34.51 -61.93 15.85
N SER A 358 34.44 -61.78 17.17
CA SER A 358 33.47 -60.89 17.82
C SER A 358 34.14 -59.55 18.09
N VAL A 359 33.58 -58.49 17.52
CA VAL A 359 34.03 -57.10 17.68
C VAL A 359 32.86 -56.33 18.26
N ASN A 360 33.01 -55.85 19.49
CA ASN A 360 31.96 -55.11 20.23
C ASN A 360 30.60 -55.84 20.25
N GLY A 361 30.61 -57.18 20.37
CA GLY A 361 29.40 -58.01 20.41
C GLY A 361 28.83 -58.41 19.05
N THR A 362 29.42 -57.95 17.94
CA THR A 362 29.03 -58.35 16.58
C THR A 362 30.02 -59.35 16.01
N ASN A 363 29.55 -60.47 15.45
CA ASN A 363 30.39 -61.52 14.91
C ASN A 363 30.64 -61.33 13.41
N TYR A 364 31.88 -61.05 13.03
CA TYR A 364 32.32 -60.87 11.65
C TYR A 364 33.09 -62.08 11.15
N THR A 365 32.84 -62.49 9.91
CA THR A 365 33.63 -63.51 9.21
C THR A 365 34.77 -62.85 8.43
N VAL A 366 35.99 -63.34 8.63
CA VAL A 366 37.17 -62.94 7.86
C VAL A 366 37.01 -63.48 6.44
N VAL A 367 36.81 -62.60 5.46
CA VAL A 367 36.52 -62.98 4.06
C VAL A 367 37.49 -62.36 3.07
N ASP A 368 38.29 -61.41 3.52
CA ASP A 368 39.25 -60.65 2.73
C ASP A 368 40.56 -60.47 3.51
N ARG A 369 41.64 -60.15 2.80
CA ARG A 369 42.95 -59.78 3.36
C ARG A 369 43.12 -58.27 3.46
N GLY A 370 42.36 -57.51 2.68
CA GLY A 370 42.43 -56.05 2.59
C GLY A 370 43.78 -55.57 2.05
N GLY A 371 44.04 -54.25 2.15
CA GLY A 371 45.22 -53.62 1.55
C GLY A 371 46.52 -53.80 2.36
N SER A 372 47.64 -53.35 1.77
CA SER A 372 48.99 -53.42 2.36
C SER A 372 49.11 -52.76 3.75
N GLY A 373 48.19 -51.85 4.11
CA GLY A 373 48.16 -51.17 5.41
C GLY A 373 47.62 -51.99 6.59
N LEU A 374 47.08 -53.20 6.38
CA LEU A 374 46.53 -54.04 7.46
C LEU A 374 47.58 -54.91 8.19
N SER A 375 48.88 -54.77 7.92
CA SER A 375 49.96 -55.71 8.27
C SER A 375 50.24 -55.99 9.76
N SER A 376 49.51 -55.39 10.70
CA SER A 376 49.71 -55.57 12.14
C SER A 376 48.58 -56.37 12.81
N GLN A 377 48.93 -57.33 13.66
CA GLN A 377 47.98 -58.03 14.54
C GLN A 377 47.08 -57.02 15.28
N GLY A 378 45.77 -57.28 15.28
CA GLY A 378 44.79 -56.42 15.95
C GLY A 378 44.23 -55.29 15.09
N ARG A 379 44.64 -55.12 13.82
CA ARG A 379 43.97 -54.21 12.88
C ARG A 379 43.02 -54.99 11.96
N ILE A 380 41.80 -54.49 11.78
CA ILE A 380 40.78 -55.11 10.92
C ILE A 380 40.01 -54.04 10.14
N ASP A 381 39.50 -54.37 8.94
CA ASP A 381 38.59 -53.51 8.19
C ASP A 381 37.19 -54.13 8.13
N ILE A 382 36.21 -53.46 8.73
CA ILE A 382 34.81 -53.91 8.76
C ILE A 382 34.13 -53.51 7.45
N PHE A 383 33.46 -54.47 6.80
CA PHE A 383 32.69 -54.19 5.60
C PHE A 383 31.41 -53.41 5.95
N THR A 384 31.16 -52.32 5.22
CA THR A 384 30.04 -51.40 5.42
C THR A 384 29.18 -51.36 4.15
N PRO A 385 28.06 -52.09 4.11
CA PRO A 385 27.21 -52.15 2.93
C PRO A 385 26.53 -50.82 2.60
N GLU A 386 26.39 -49.90 3.55
CA GLU A 386 25.79 -48.58 3.34
C GLU A 386 26.62 -47.68 2.39
N GLY A 387 27.81 -48.11 2.00
CA GLY A 387 28.63 -47.47 0.99
C GLY A 387 29.62 -46.46 1.54
N HIS A 388 30.33 -45.79 0.63
CA HIS A 388 31.55 -45.03 0.92
C HIS A 388 31.35 -43.91 1.97
N ALA A 389 30.25 -43.17 1.88
CA ALA A 389 29.92 -42.11 2.84
C ALA A 389 29.71 -42.65 4.26
N ALA A 390 29.15 -43.86 4.40
CA ALA A 390 28.97 -44.50 5.69
C ALA A 390 30.30 -44.96 6.29
N CYS A 391 31.25 -45.43 5.48
CA CYS A 391 32.61 -45.76 5.95
C CYS A 391 33.27 -44.57 6.63
N TYR A 392 33.22 -43.37 6.03
CA TYR A 392 33.75 -42.16 6.66
C TYR A 392 32.99 -41.77 7.93
N ARG A 393 31.65 -41.89 7.91
CA ARG A 393 30.81 -41.57 9.06
C ARG A 393 31.07 -42.49 10.27
N TYR A 394 31.30 -43.78 10.03
CA TYR A 394 31.64 -44.74 11.08
C TYR A 394 33.12 -44.65 11.50
N GLY A 395 33.99 -44.20 10.60
CA GLY A 395 35.36 -43.77 10.92
C GLY A 395 36.28 -44.90 11.34
N THR A 396 37.08 -44.68 12.38
CA THR A 396 38.01 -45.65 12.96
C THR A 396 37.95 -45.60 14.47
N GLY A 397 38.22 -46.71 15.14
CA GLY A 397 38.15 -46.79 16.59
C GLY A 397 38.95 -47.92 17.18
N SER A 398 39.11 -47.91 18.50
CA SER A 398 39.64 -49.04 19.26
C SER A 398 38.55 -50.11 19.46
N CYS A 399 38.96 -51.36 19.56
CA CYS A 399 38.06 -52.47 19.84
C CYS A 399 38.74 -53.61 20.60
N SER A 400 37.92 -54.49 21.15
CA SER A 400 38.35 -55.83 21.58
C SER A 400 37.89 -56.84 20.54
N ILE A 401 38.83 -57.65 20.05
CA ILE A 401 38.61 -58.66 19.02
C ILE A 401 38.70 -60.03 19.69
N LYS A 402 37.56 -60.69 19.90
CA LYS A 402 37.53 -62.05 20.42
C LYS A 402 37.45 -63.06 19.27
N ILE A 403 38.39 -63.99 19.20
CA ILE A 403 38.34 -65.08 18.22
C ILE A 403 37.25 -66.06 18.67
N VAL A 404 36.17 -66.20 17.89
CA VAL A 404 35.05 -67.09 18.24
C VAL A 404 35.02 -68.37 17.41
N ARG A 405 35.72 -68.38 16.26
CA ARG A 405 36.02 -69.58 15.48
C ARG A 405 37.23 -69.33 14.60
N LEU A 406 38.13 -70.30 14.46
CA LEU A 406 39.25 -70.23 13.52
C LEU A 406 38.88 -70.86 12.18
N GLY A 407 39.36 -70.26 11.10
CA GLY A 407 39.25 -70.80 9.74
C GLY A 407 40.12 -72.04 9.53
N TRP A 408 39.74 -72.84 8.53
CA TRP A 408 40.35 -74.11 8.15
C TRP A 408 41.74 -74.01 7.57
#